data_AF-A0AAV5LU97-F1
#
_entry.id   AF-A0AAV5LU97-F1
#
_cell.length_a   1.000
_cell.length_b   1.000
_cell.length_c   1.000
_cell.angle_alpha   90.00
_cell.angle_beta   90.00
_cell.angle_gamma   90.00
#
_symmetry.space_group_name_H-M   'P 1'
#
loop_
_entity.id
_entity.type
_entity.pdbx_description
1 polymer ?
#
loop_
_entity_poly.entity_id
_entity_poly.type
_entity_poly.pdbx_seq_one_letter_code
_entity_poly.pdbx_strand_id
1 'polypeptide(L)' 'MEKLKEEGKPLPKSMGEVQKLMGSTPLDLARSNLAKSGQISRNAPCPCGSQKRYKRCCGKD' A
#
# COMPACT_ATOMS: atom_id res chain seq x y z
N MET A 1 -18.26 24.97 28.00
CA MET A 1 -18.57 24.25 26.73
C MET A 1 -18.20 25.04 25.48
N GLU A 2 -17.62 26.24 25.60
CA GLU A 2 -17.25 27.08 24.45
C GLU A 2 -15.85 26.81 23.87
N LYS A 3 -14.97 26.12 24.61
CA LYS A 3 -13.60 25.79 24.14
C LYS A 3 -13.49 24.53 23.27
N LEU A 4 -14.59 23.81 23.02
CA LEU A 4 -14.60 22.61 22.16
C LEU A 4 -14.91 22.91 20.68
N LYS A 5 -15.21 24.17 20.32
CA LYS A 5 -15.54 24.56 18.93
C LYS A 5 -14.37 25.18 18.18
N GLU A 6 -13.27 25.51 18.87
CA GLU A 6 -12.13 26.24 18.29
C GLU A 6 -11.15 25.32 17.54
N GLU A 7 -11.11 24.02 17.86
CA GLU A 7 -10.34 23.02 17.10
C GLU A 7 -11.19 22.29 16.05
N GLY A 8 -12.30 22.90 15.62
CA GLY A 8 -13.21 22.38 14.61
C GLY A 8 -12.57 22.31 13.23
N LYS A 9 -11.61 21.39 13.04
CA LYS A 9 -11.16 20.99 11.71
C LYS A 9 -12.42 20.72 10.89
N PRO A 10 -12.60 21.44 9.77
CA PRO A 10 -13.85 21.36 9.01
C PRO A 10 -14.13 19.90 8.70
N LEU A 11 -15.36 19.47 9.01
CA LEU A 11 -15.79 18.12 8.65
C LEU A 11 -15.60 17.99 7.13
N PRO A 12 -14.88 16.95 6.66
CA PRO A 12 -14.54 16.83 5.25
C PRO A 12 -15.82 16.87 4.41
N LYS A 13 -15.87 17.82 3.47
CA LYS A 13 -17.08 18.09 2.67
C LYS A 13 -17.19 17.15 1.48
N SER A 14 -16.15 16.35 1.25
CA SER A 14 -16.10 15.38 0.16
C SER A 14 -15.42 14.09 0.62
N MET A 15 -15.82 12.97 0.00
CA MET A 15 -15.17 11.67 0.19
C MET A 15 -13.67 11.73 -0.12
N GLY A 16 -13.27 12.57 -1.08
CA GLY A 16 -11.86 12.81 -1.42
C GLY A 16 -11.05 13.46 -0.28
N GLU A 17 -11.66 14.35 0.52
CA GLU A 17 -11.02 14.89 1.72
C GLU A 17 -10.94 13.85 2.84
N VAL A 18 -11.98 13.01 3.00
CA VAL A 18 -11.95 11.88 3.95
C VAL A 18 -10.79 10.94 3.63
N GLN A 19 -10.62 10.57 2.35
CA GLN A 19 -9.50 9.72 1.92
C GLN A 19 -8.12 10.36 2.21
N LYS A 20 -7.97 11.67 2.02
CA LYS A 20 -6.72 12.39 2.33
C LYS A 20 -6.43 12.44 3.82
N LEU A 21 -7.46 12.63 4.66
CA LEU A 21 -7.33 12.63 6.12
C LEU A 21 -7.00 11.24 6.70
N MET A 22 -7.52 10.17 6.08
CA MET A 22 -7.27 8.79 6.51
C MET A 22 -5.82 8.33 6.23
N GLY A 23 -5.05 9.07 5.43
CA GLY A 23 -3.61 8.85 5.19
C GLY A 23 -3.26 7.57 4.44
N SER A 24 -4.22 6.70 4.16
CA SER A 24 -4.04 5.47 3.38
C SER A 24 -5.38 5.05 2.78
N THR A 25 -5.37 4.70 1.49
CA THR A 25 -6.55 4.18 0.82
C THR A 25 -6.64 2.65 0.98
N PRO A 26 -7.83 2.03 0.82
CA PRO A 26 -7.94 0.57 0.75
C PRO A 26 -7.01 -0.07 -0.28
N LEU A 27 -6.72 0.64 -1.38
CA LEU A 27 -5.77 0.19 -2.40
C LEU A 27 -4.32 0.19 -1.87
N ASP A 28 -3.93 1.21 -1.09
CA ASP A 28 -2.61 1.25 -0.47
C ASP A 28 -2.42 0.12 0.54
N LEU A 29 -3.47 -0.18 1.31
CA LEU A 29 -3.46 -1.30 2.25
C LEU A 29 -3.37 -2.65 1.51
N ALA A 30 -4.11 -2.82 0.41
CA ALA A 30 -4.04 -4.00 -0.44
C ALA A 30 -2.64 -4.18 -1.06
N ARG A 31 -2.04 -3.09 -1.56
CA ARG A 31 -0.67 -3.10 -2.10
C ARG A 31 0.36 -3.45 -1.02
N SER A 32 0.22 -2.90 0.18
CA SER A 32 1.09 -3.17 1.33
C SER A 32 1.00 -4.62 1.79
N ASN A 33 -0.20 -5.17 1.86
CA ASN A 33 -0.43 -6.58 2.21
C ASN A 33 0.13 -7.52 1.13
N LEU A 34 -0.05 -7.18 -0.15
CA LEU A 34 0.52 -7.95 -1.24
C LEU A 34 2.06 -7.96 -1.18
N ALA A 35 2.68 -6.82 -0.89
CA ALA A 35 4.14 -6.73 -0.71
C ALA A 35 4.61 -7.57 0.50
N LYS A 36 3.86 -7.57 1.62
CA LYS A 36 4.18 -8.37 2.82
C LYS A 36 4.01 -9.88 2.63
N SER A 37 3.17 -10.32 1.69
CA SER A 37 2.91 -11.74 1.46
C SER A 37 4.15 -12.53 1.00
N GLY A 38 5.26 -11.85 0.67
CA GLY A 38 6.49 -12.50 0.21
C GLY A 38 6.34 -13.19 -1.14
N GLN A 39 5.19 -13.04 -1.81
CA GLN A 39 4.98 -13.61 -3.13
C GLN A 39 5.78 -12.83 -4.18
N ILE A 40 6.98 -13.33 -4.47
CA ILE A 40 7.78 -12.88 -5.60
C ILE A 40 7.05 -13.29 -6.88
N SER A 41 6.74 -12.31 -7.73
CA SER A 41 6.18 -12.59 -9.06
C SER A 41 7.10 -13.55 -9.84
N ARG A 42 6.53 -14.64 -10.37
CA ARG A 42 7.23 -15.62 -11.23
C ARG A 42 7.96 -14.95 -12.41
N ASN A 43 7.53 -13.77 -12.87
CA ASN A 43 8.17 -13.04 -13.96
C ASN A 43 9.18 -11.96 -13.50
N ALA A 44 9.25 -11.60 -12.23
CA ALA A 44 10.19 -10.60 -11.71
C ALA A 44 11.65 -11.06 -11.86
N PRO A 45 12.63 -10.14 -11.88
CA PRO A 45 14.05 -10.48 -11.76
C PRO A 45 14.32 -11.32 -10.51
N CYS A 46 15.18 -12.32 -10.65
CA CYS A 46 15.48 -13.23 -9.55
C CYS A 46 16.36 -12.55 -8.49
N PRO A 47 16.01 -12.64 -7.19
CA PRO A 47 16.74 -11.95 -6.12
C PRO A 47 18.17 -12.48 -5.90
N CYS A 48 18.55 -13.61 -6.50
CA CYS A 48 19.91 -14.14 -6.42
C CYS A 48 20.93 -13.44 -7.34
N GLY A 49 20.53 -12.39 -8.07
CA GLY A 49 21.43 -11.62 -8.93
C GLY A 49 21.72 -12.25 -10.30
N SER A 50 21.08 -13.37 -10.65
CA SER A 50 21.32 -14.07 -11.93
C SER A 50 20.78 -13.34 -13.18
N GLN A 51 20.10 -12.21 -13.01
CA GLN A 51 19.37 -11.46 -14.05
C GLN A 51 18.28 -12.27 -14.80
N LYS A 52 18.05 -13.53 -14.43
CA LYS A 52 16.96 -14.37 -14.96
C LYS A 52 15.64 -14.01 -14.28
N ARG A 53 14.51 -14.32 -14.92
CA ARG A 53 13.18 -14.25 -14.28
C ARG A 53 13.09 -15.29 -13.15
N TYR A 54 12.40 -14.99 -12.05
CA TYR A 54 12.29 -15.84 -10.86
C TYR A 54 11.87 -17.29 -11.20
N LYS A 55 10.85 -17.48 -12.06
CA LYS A 55 10.38 -18.79 -12.55
C LYS A 55 11.40 -19.61 -13.36
N ARG A 56 12.50 -19.00 -13.80
CA ARG A 56 13.58 -19.63 -14.57
C ARG A 56 14.88 -19.76 -13.76
N CYS A 57 14.83 -19.46 -12.46
CA CYS A 57 15.98 -19.49 -11.55
C CYS A 57 15.57 -20.05 -10.18
N CYS A 58 15.57 -19.28 -9.10
CA CYS A 58 15.29 -19.79 -7.75
C CYS A 58 13.85 -20.28 -7.54
N GLY A 59 12.90 -19.83 -8.37
CA GLY A 59 11.52 -20.32 -8.35
C GLY A 59 11.25 -21.31 -9.47
N LYS A 60 12.27 -21.96 -10.03
CA LYS A 60 12.14 -23.07 -10.98
C LYS A 60 12.00 -24.35 -10.13
N ASP A 61 10.76 -24.58 -9.69
CA ASP A 61 10.24 -25.75 -8.95
C ASP A 61 11.24 -26.50 -8.06
#